data_AF-A0A7Z9N4I2-F1
#
_entry.id   AF-A0A7Z9N4I2-F1
#
_cell.length_a   1.000
_cell.length_b   1.000
_cell.length_c   1.000
_cell.angle_alpha   90.00
_cell.angle_beta   90.00
_cell.angle_gamma   90.00
#
_symmetry.space_group_name_H-M   'P 1'
#
loop_
_entity.id
_entity.type
_entity.pdbx_description
1 polymer ?
#
loop_
_entity_poly.entity_id
_entity_poly.type
_entity_poly.pdbx_seq_one_letter_code
_entity_poly.pdbx_strand_id
1 'polypeptide(L)' 'MESALITKLGRNDPCHCGSGKKFKVCHGVSNAKFYQQWTIVGVSVLGLLWFFFYEPEPAITANSSSPNSL' A
#
# COMPACT_ATOMS: atom_id res chain seq x y z
N MET A 1 -5.57 -44.68 8.68
CA MET A 1 -4.40 -43.76 8.68
C MET A 1 -4.15 -43.21 7.28
N GLU A 2 -5.18 -43.03 6.44
CA GLU A 2 -4.98 -42.51 5.09
C GLU A 2 -5.26 -41.01 5.10
N SER A 3 -4.27 -40.26 5.57
CA SER A 3 -4.25 -38.81 5.46
C SER A 3 -4.10 -38.49 3.98
N ALA A 4 -5.22 -38.16 3.33
CA ALA A 4 -5.23 -37.62 1.98
C ALA A 4 -4.21 -36.48 1.92
N LEU A 5 -3.05 -36.77 1.35
CA LEU A 5 -2.05 -35.81 0.95
C LEU A 5 -2.69 -35.00 -0.18
N ILE A 6 -3.52 -34.03 0.20
CA ILE A 6 -3.79 -32.88 -0.63
C ILE A 6 -2.45 -32.15 -0.71
N THR A 7 -1.56 -32.63 -1.58
CA THR A 7 -0.39 -31.89 -2.04
C THR A 7 -0.96 -30.64 -2.67
N LYS A 8 -1.06 -29.58 -1.87
CA LYS A 8 -1.49 -28.27 -2.31
C LYS A 8 -0.50 -27.86 -3.39
N LEU A 9 -0.94 -27.96 -4.65
CA LEU A 9 -0.16 -27.56 -5.81
C LEU A 9 0.42 -26.17 -5.52
N GLY A 10 1.75 -26.08 -5.49
CA GLY A 10 2.46 -24.85 -5.17
C GLY A 10 2.16 -23.82 -6.24
N ARG A 11 2.03 -22.55 -5.84
CA ARG A 11 1.70 -21.46 -6.78
C ARG A 11 2.69 -21.35 -7.96
N ASN A 12 3.92 -21.82 -7.80
CA ASN A 12 4.97 -21.78 -8.82
C ASN A 12 5.09 -23.07 -9.66
N ASP A 13 4.37 -24.14 -9.32
CA ASP A 13 4.46 -25.43 -9.99
C ASP A 13 3.92 -25.36 -11.43
N PRO A 14 4.33 -26.27 -12.33
CA PRO A 14 3.73 -26.36 -13.65
C PRO A 14 2.22 -26.55 -13.54
N CYS A 15 1.46 -25.82 -14.35
CA CYS A 15 0.02 -25.87 -14.32
C CYS A 15 -0.48 -27.22 -14.86
N HIS A 16 -1.46 -27.82 -14.18
CA HIS A 16 -2.07 -29.11 -14.53
C HIS A 16 -2.81 -29.13 -15.88
N CYS A 17 -2.96 -27.99 -16.56
CA CYS A 17 -3.61 -27.89 -17.87
C CYS A 17 -2.69 -28.20 -19.04
N GLY A 18 -1.42 -28.57 -18.80
CA GLY A 18 -0.46 -28.90 -19.86
C GLY A 18 0.11 -27.71 -20.62
N SER A 19 -0.18 -26.47 -20.20
CA SER A 19 0.30 -25.26 -20.87
C SER A 19 1.79 -24.97 -20.71
N GLY A 20 2.50 -25.71 -19.84
CA GLY A 20 3.89 -25.44 -19.47
C GLY A 20 4.11 -24.16 -18.63
N LYS A 21 3.05 -23.38 -18.36
CA LYS A 21 3.11 -22.15 -17.56
C LYS A 21 3.03 -22.46 -16.06
N LYS A 22 3.59 -21.59 -15.22
CA LYS A 22 3.45 -21.69 -13.75
C LYS A 22 1.98 -21.55 -13.35
N PHE A 23 1.52 -22.31 -12.35
CA PHE A 23 0.14 -22.32 -11.87
C PHE A 23 -0.37 -20.91 -11.59
N LYS A 24 0.39 -20.06 -10.88
CA LYS A 24 0.04 -18.65 -10.60
C LYS A 24 -0.25 -17.76 -11.81
N VAL A 25 0.24 -18.14 -12.99
CA VAL A 25 0.09 -17.40 -14.27
C VAL A 25 -1.01 -18.02 -15.14
N CYS A 26 -1.47 -19.23 -14.79
CA CYS A 26 -2.51 -19.93 -15.52
C CYS A 26 -3.77 -20.08 -14.63
N HIS A 27 -4.00 -21.24 -14.03
CA HIS A 27 -5.22 -21.49 -13.23
C HIS A 27 -5.17 -20.93 -11.80
N GLY A 28 -4.00 -20.50 -11.35
CA GLY A 28 -3.76 -19.84 -10.06
C GLY A 28 -3.71 -18.31 -10.14
N VAL A 29 -4.21 -17.72 -11.23
CA VAL A 29 -4.32 -16.26 -11.39
C VAL A 29 -5.40 -15.75 -10.45
N SER A 30 -5.00 -15.41 -9.22
CA SER A 30 -5.85 -14.62 -8.33
C SER A 30 -5.79 -13.15 -8.79
N ASN A 31 -6.86 -12.64 -9.40
CA ASN A 31 -7.02 -11.23 -9.80
C ASN A 31 -7.16 -10.26 -8.60
N ALA A 32 -6.56 -10.59 -7.46
CA ALA A 32 -6.65 -9.85 -6.19
C ALA A 32 -5.84 -8.53 -6.19
N LYS A 33 -5.46 -7.99 -7.35
CA LYS A 33 -4.59 -6.81 -7.47
C LYS A 33 -5.30 -5.56 -7.99
N PHE A 34 -6.62 -5.47 -7.88
CA PHE A 34 -7.34 -4.24 -8.24
C PHE A 34 -7.29 -3.16 -7.16
N TYR A 35 -7.22 -3.53 -5.88
CA TYR A 35 -7.18 -2.55 -4.78
C TYR A 35 -5.80 -1.95 -4.55
N GLN A 36 -4.71 -2.64 -4.93
CA GLN A 36 -3.35 -2.10 -4.73
C GLN A 36 -3.13 -0.76 -5.45
N GLN A 37 -3.71 -0.57 -6.64
CA GLN A 37 -3.49 0.66 -7.40
C GLN A 37 -4.18 1.87 -6.75
N TRP A 38 -5.46 1.73 -6.40
CA TRP A 38 -6.23 2.80 -5.75
C TRP A 38 -5.77 3.08 -4.32
N THR A 39 -5.29 2.06 -3.58
CA THR A 39 -4.67 2.26 -2.26
C THR A 39 -3.39 3.09 -2.35
N ILE A 40 -2.54 2.86 -3.35
CA ILE A 40 -1.31 3.66 -3.55
C ILE A 40 -1.68 5.12 -3.84
N VAL A 41 -2.63 5.36 -4.75
CA VAL A 41 -3.10 6.72 -5.06
C VAL A 41 -3.71 7.38 -3.82
N GLY A 42 -4.55 6.66 -3.06
CA GLY A 42 -5.15 7.16 -1.82
C GLY A 42 -4.12 7.55 -0.77
N VAL A 43 -3.11 6.69 -0.52
CA VAL A 43 -2.03 6.97 0.45
C VAL A 43 -1.15 8.13 -0.01
N SER A 44 -0.80 8.20 -1.31
CA SER A 44 -0.01 9.31 -1.85
C SER A 44 -0.76 10.64 -1.76
N VAL A 45 -2.04 10.69 -2.11
CA VAL A 45 -2.86 11.91 -1.99
C VAL A 45 -3.03 12.31 -0.52
N LEU A 46 -3.29 11.36 0.37
CA LEU A 46 -3.45 11.63 1.80
C LEU A 46 -2.16 12.15 2.44
N GLY A 47 -1.00 11.59 2.06
CA GLY A 47 0.30 12.04 2.53
C GLY A 47 0.69 13.42 2.00
N LEU A 48 0.42 13.70 0.72
CA LEU A 48 0.65 15.04 0.14
C LEU A 48 -0.29 16.07 0.78
N LEU A 49 -1.57 15.75 0.95
CA LEU A 49 -2.52 16.63 1.66
C LEU A 49 -2.04 16.91 3.07
N TRP A 50 -1.65 15.90 3.84
CA TRP A 50 -1.13 16.10 5.18
C TRP A 50 0.14 16.96 5.19
N PHE A 51 1.08 16.74 4.26
CA PHE A 51 2.31 17.52 4.19
C PHE A 51 2.08 19.00 3.81
N PHE A 52 1.13 19.29 2.91
CA PHE A 52 0.83 20.65 2.48
C PHE A 52 -0.15 21.40 3.39
N PHE A 53 -1.05 20.69 4.08
CA PHE A 53 -2.04 21.31 4.99
C PHE A 53 -1.58 21.31 6.46
N TYR A 54 -0.58 20.50 6.80
CA TYR A 54 0.14 20.58 8.07
C TYR A 54 1.35 21.48 7.90
N GLU A 55 1.10 22.72 7.52
CA GLU A 55 2.09 23.79 7.61
C GLU A 55 2.50 23.91 9.09
N PRO A 56 3.80 23.85 9.44
CA PRO A 56 4.22 24.20 10.78
C PRO A 56 3.85 25.67 11.00
N GLU A 57 3.13 25.98 12.08
CA GLU A 57 2.88 27.35 12.50
C GLU A 57 4.13 28.19 12.25
N PRO A 58 4.03 29.34 11.56
CA PRO A 58 5.19 30.18 11.35
C PRO A 58 5.64 30.67 12.72
N ALA A 59 6.63 30.00 13.29
CA ALA A 59 7.37 30.47 14.44
C ALA A 59 8.19 31.68 14.00
N ILE A 60 7.50 32.81 13.78
CA ILE A 60 8.13 34.12 13.73
C ILE A 60 8.50 34.44 15.18
N THR A 61 9.65 33.91 15.57
CA THR A 61 10.44 34.40 16.68
C THR A 61 10.67 35.90 16.50
N ALA A 62 10.11 36.73 17.38
CA ALA A 62 10.79 37.93 17.89
C ALA A 62 9.99 38.58 19.03
N ASN A 63 10.36 38.22 20.24
CA ASN A 63 10.54 39.14 21.37
C ASN A 63 10.92 40.58 20.95
N SER A 64 10.05 41.57 21.16
CA SER A 64 10.46 42.92 21.61
C SER A 64 9.26 43.81 21.98
N SER A 65 9.21 44.15 23.27
CA SER A 65 8.72 45.42 23.85
C SER A 65 7.26 45.87 23.62
N SER A 66 6.40 45.50 24.58
CA SER A 66 5.66 46.50 25.39
C SER A 66 6.71 47.33 26.18
N PRO A 67 6.65 48.67 26.31
CA PRO A 67 5.47 49.50 26.67
C PRO A 67 5.30 50.72 25.74
N ASN A 68 4.15 51.39 25.69
CA ASN A 68 3.92 52.57 26.54
C ASN A 68 2.44 52.95 26.57
N SER A 69 1.98 53.11 27.80
CA SER A 69 0.83 53.91 28.23
C SER A 69 0.91 55.36 27.73
N LEU A 70 -0.20 55.87 27.21
CA LEU A 70 -0.60 57.27 27.30
C LEU A 70 -2.11 57.34 27.52
#